data_AF-A0A535XU34-F1
#
_entry.id   AF-A0A535XU34-F1
#
_cell.length_a   1.000
_cell.length_b   1.000
_cell.length_c   1.000
_cell.angle_alpha   90.00
_cell.angle_beta   90.00
_cell.angle_gamma   90.00
#
_symmetry.space_group_name_H-M   'P 1'
#
loop_
_entity.id
_entity.type
_entity.pdbx_description
1 polymer ?
#
loop_
_entity_poly.entity_id
_entity_poly.type
_entity_poly.pdbx_seq_one_letter_code
_entity_poly.pdbx_strand_id
1 'polypeptide(L)'
;MAGREVYKYATRQLTESSLTALREAGMSVDDIDQFLFHQANLRIIESVAASLRLDPTKAYINIEKYGNTSAASVPMALVEAVAAGRVKPGDRLLMAAFGAGYTAGAAVFEWTADPARALLAPGAQTRLGRPRVEAGEVAEPAEPMAVS
;
A
#
# COMPACT_ATOMS: atom_id res chain seq x y z
N MET A 1 23.25 -12.91 -2.56
CA MET A 1 21.86 -13.36 -2.80
C MET A 1 21.74 -13.82 -4.25
N ALA A 2 21.07 -14.92 -4.56
CA ALA A 2 20.88 -15.41 -5.93
C ALA A 2 19.82 -14.56 -6.67
N GLY A 3 20.19 -13.35 -7.10
CA GLY A 3 19.26 -12.32 -7.54
C GLY A 3 18.30 -12.73 -8.66
N ARG A 4 18.74 -13.57 -9.61
CA ARG A 4 17.89 -14.07 -10.69
C ARG A 4 16.77 -14.99 -10.19
N GLU A 5 17.08 -15.88 -9.24
CA GLU A 5 16.08 -16.80 -8.69
C GLU A 5 15.12 -16.06 -7.77
N VAL A 6 15.62 -15.10 -6.98
CA VAL A 6 14.79 -14.21 -6.16
C VAL A 6 13.83 -13.40 -7.03
N TYR A 7 14.31 -12.87 -8.17
CA TYR A 7 13.46 -12.13 -9.11
C TYR A 7 12.31 -12.99 -9.63
N LYS A 8 12.61 -14.17 -10.17
CA LYS A 8 11.60 -15.10 -10.72
C LYS A 8 10.58 -15.52 -9.68
N TYR A 9 11.06 -15.84 -8.47
CA TYR A 9 10.21 -16.19 -7.35
C TYR A 9 9.29 -15.01 -6.98
N ALA A 10 9.87 -13.82 -6.80
CA ALA A 10 9.13 -12.63 -6.39
C ALA A 10 8.03 -12.26 -7.38
N THR A 11 8.33 -12.19 -8.68
CA THR A 11 7.34 -11.84 -9.69
C THR A 11 6.19 -12.85 -9.75
N ARG A 12 6.51 -14.15 -9.66
CA ARG A 12 5.50 -15.21 -9.66
C ARG A 12 4.64 -15.16 -8.41
N GLN A 13 5.25 -15.19 -7.23
CA GLN A 13 4.49 -15.26 -5.98
C GLN A 13 3.67 -14.01 -5.71
N LEU A 14 4.19 -12.80 -5.97
CA LEU A 14 3.39 -11.58 -5.80
C LEU A 14 2.16 -11.58 -6.71
N THR A 15 2.31 -12.04 -7.96
CA THR A 15 1.18 -12.15 -8.90
C THR A 15 0.15 -13.19 -8.42
N GLU A 16 0.60 -14.40 -8.09
CA GLU A 16 -0.28 -15.49 -7.63
C GLU A 16 -0.98 -15.18 -6.31
N SER A 17 -0.27 -14.59 -5.35
CA SER A 17 -0.84 -14.15 -4.07
C SER A 17 -1.87 -13.05 -4.28
N SER A 18 -1.59 -12.05 -5.13
CA SER A 18 -2.53 -10.97 -5.43
C SER A 18 -3.81 -11.49 -6.07
N LEU A 19 -3.71 -12.36 -7.09
CA LEU A 19 -4.86 -12.98 -7.74
C LEU A 19 -5.66 -13.89 -6.80
N THR A 20 -4.98 -14.55 -5.86
CA THR A 20 -5.64 -15.36 -4.83
C THR A 20 -6.44 -14.50 -3.86
N ALA A 21 -5.85 -13.44 -3.33
CA ALA A 21 -6.54 -12.52 -2.43
C ALA A 21 -7.74 -11.83 -3.12
N LEU A 22 -7.59 -11.43 -4.39
CA LEU A 22 -8.69 -10.88 -5.20
C LEU A 22 -9.83 -11.87 -5.37
N ARG A 23 -9.51 -13.12 -5.73
CA ARG A 23 -10.51 -14.19 -5.88
C ARG A 23 -11.24 -14.48 -4.58
N GLU A 24 -10.52 -14.54 -3.45
CA GLU A 24 -11.12 -14.74 -2.13
C GLU A 24 -12.02 -13.57 -1.70
N ALA A 25 -11.67 -12.35 -2.10
CA ALA A 25 -12.49 -11.16 -1.90
C ALA A 25 -13.66 -11.01 -2.91
N GLY A 26 -13.74 -11.87 -3.93
CA GLY A 26 -14.73 -11.74 -5.01
C GLY A 26 -14.54 -10.49 -5.88
N MET A 27 -13.30 -10.00 -6.00
CA MET A 27 -12.95 -8.76 -6.71
C MET A 27 -12.05 -9.04 -7.92
N SER A 28 -12.06 -8.12 -8.88
CA SER A 28 -11.13 -8.06 -10.00
C SER A 28 -9.98 -7.08 -9.74
N VAL A 29 -8.96 -7.09 -10.59
CA VAL A 29 -7.85 -6.11 -10.53
C VAL A 29 -8.38 -4.69 -10.69
N ASP A 30 -9.42 -4.49 -11.50
CA ASP A 30 -9.98 -3.17 -11.80
C ASP A 30 -10.74 -2.56 -10.62
N ASP A 31 -11.23 -3.41 -9.70
CA ASP A 31 -11.93 -3.00 -8.47
C ASP A 31 -11.01 -2.40 -7.41
N ILE A 32 -9.69 -2.51 -7.56
CA ILE A 32 -8.71 -2.01 -6.59
C ILE A 32 -8.28 -0.59 -6.98
N ASP A 33 -8.32 0.32 -6.02
CA ASP A 33 -7.97 1.73 -6.20
C ASP A 33 -6.46 1.96 -6.08
N GLN A 34 -5.80 1.24 -5.17
CA GLN A 34 -4.36 1.40 -4.92
C GLN A 34 -3.67 0.09 -4.54
N PHE A 35 -2.57 -0.20 -5.24
CA PHE A 35 -1.71 -1.37 -5.04
C PHE A 35 -0.43 -0.95 -4.31
N LEU A 36 -0.08 -1.72 -3.29
CA LEU A 36 1.03 -1.49 -2.38
C LEU A 36 1.91 -2.75 -2.32
N PHE A 37 2.86 -2.82 -3.24
CA PHE A 37 3.79 -3.95 -3.34
C PHE A 37 5.03 -3.75 -2.47
N HIS A 38 5.68 -4.85 -2.07
CA HIS A 38 6.98 -4.81 -1.42
C HIS A 38 8.02 -4.10 -2.31
N GLN A 39 8.61 -3.03 -1.78
CA GLN A 39 9.56 -2.16 -2.48
C GLN A 39 10.98 -2.77 -2.53
N ALA A 40 11.12 -3.95 -3.14
CA ALA A 40 12.40 -4.65 -3.23
C ALA A 40 13.24 -4.25 -4.44
N ASN A 41 12.57 -4.08 -5.58
CA ASN A 41 13.18 -3.72 -6.85
C ASN A 41 12.10 -3.18 -7.79
N LEU A 42 12.33 -2.03 -8.44
CA LEU A 42 11.38 -1.42 -9.36
C LEU A 42 10.96 -2.40 -10.48
N ARG A 43 11.90 -3.16 -11.04
CA ARG A 43 11.60 -4.12 -12.12
C ARG A 43 10.67 -5.26 -11.69
N ILE A 44 10.71 -5.65 -10.41
CA ILE A 44 9.78 -6.64 -9.86
C ILE A 44 8.37 -6.03 -9.82
N ILE A 45 8.24 -4.80 -9.32
CA ILE A 45 6.96 -4.09 -9.24
C ILE A 45 6.36 -3.93 -10.65
N GLU A 46 7.14 -3.47 -11.61
CA GLU A 46 6.73 -3.32 -13.02
C GLU A 46 6.31 -4.66 -13.64
N SER A 47 7.04 -5.74 -13.38
CA SER A 47 6.71 -7.07 -13.91
C SER A 47 5.41 -7.63 -13.34
N VAL A 48 5.17 -7.41 -12.04
CA VAL A 48 3.92 -7.81 -11.39
C VAL A 48 2.76 -6.96 -11.91
N ALA A 49 2.92 -5.64 -12.01
CA ALA A 49 1.93 -4.74 -12.58
C ALA A 49 1.55 -5.14 -14.02
N ALA A 50 2.54 -5.40 -14.88
CA ALA A 50 2.32 -5.88 -16.24
C ALA A 50 1.59 -7.24 -16.27
N SER A 51 1.96 -8.17 -15.39
CA SER A 51 1.33 -9.50 -15.29
C SER A 51 -0.13 -9.42 -14.84
N LEU A 52 -0.45 -8.47 -13.96
CA LEU A 52 -1.80 -8.16 -13.51
C LEU A 52 -2.59 -7.29 -14.49
N ARG A 53 -1.95 -6.77 -15.55
CA ARG A 53 -2.51 -5.77 -16.49
C ARG A 53 -3.00 -4.52 -15.77
N LEU A 54 -2.28 -4.15 -14.72
CA LEU A 54 -2.58 -3.03 -13.85
C LEU A 54 -2.33 -1.69 -14.58
N ASP A 55 -3.21 -0.71 -14.39
CA ASP A 55 -2.90 0.69 -14.67
C ASP A 55 -1.69 1.11 -13.80
N PRO A 56 -0.53 1.46 -14.40
CA PRO A 56 0.68 1.81 -13.65
C PRO A 56 0.45 2.93 -12.62
N THR A 57 -0.53 3.80 -12.85
CA THR A 57 -0.85 4.88 -11.91
C THR A 57 -1.42 4.36 -10.60
N LYS A 58 -2.00 3.16 -10.56
CA LYS A 58 -2.57 2.55 -9.33
C LYS A 58 -1.52 1.85 -8.45
N ALA A 59 -0.27 1.68 -8.89
CA ALA A 59 0.80 1.16 -8.05
C ALA A 59 1.53 2.31 -7.34
N TYR A 60 1.63 2.27 -6.00
CA TYR A 60 2.44 3.26 -5.28
C TYR A 60 3.90 2.82 -5.27
N ILE A 61 4.80 3.73 -5.65
CA ILE A 61 6.23 3.48 -5.78
C ILE A 61 6.96 4.57 -5.00
N ASN A 62 7.81 4.13 -4.06
CA ASN A 62 8.72 5.02 -3.33
C ASN A 62 10.10 4.39 -3.08
N ILE A 63 10.40 3.31 -3.81
CA ILE A 63 11.67 2.59 -3.72
C ILE A 63 12.86 3.49 -4.07
N GLU A 64 12.67 4.51 -4.91
CA GLU A 64 13.69 5.50 -5.26
C GLU A 64 14.10 6.38 -4.07
N LYS A 65 13.23 6.55 -3.07
CA LYS A 65 13.52 7.34 -1.86
C LYS A 65 14.22 6.52 -0.77
N TYR A 66 13.79 5.28 -0.57
CA TYR A 66 14.19 4.48 0.61
C TYR A 66 14.92 3.17 0.29
N GLY A 67 14.92 2.75 -0.97
CA GLY A 67 15.35 1.42 -1.35
C GLY A 67 14.47 0.32 -0.71
N ASN A 68 15.07 -0.85 -0.52
CA ASN A 68 14.41 -1.98 0.12
C ASN A 68 14.52 -1.88 1.65
N THR A 69 13.40 -1.61 2.31
CA THR A 69 13.27 -1.54 3.77
C THR A 69 12.66 -2.80 4.40
N SER A 70 12.70 -3.93 3.69
CA SER A 70 12.19 -5.23 4.15
C SER A 70 10.71 -5.15 4.56
N ALA A 71 10.37 -5.64 5.75
CA ALA A 71 9.01 -5.64 6.28
C ALA A 71 8.37 -4.23 6.37
N ALA A 72 9.18 -3.18 6.47
CA ALA A 72 8.66 -1.81 6.54
C ALA A 72 8.23 -1.22 5.18
N SER A 73 8.59 -1.86 4.05
CA SER A 73 8.36 -1.27 2.73
C SER A 73 6.89 -1.04 2.39
N VAL A 74 6.03 -2.03 2.67
CA VAL A 74 4.59 -1.91 2.35
C VAL A 74 3.90 -0.89 3.28
N PRO A 75 4.11 -0.91 4.62
CA PRO A 75 3.57 0.13 5.50
C PRO A 75 4.07 1.54 5.16
N MET A 76 5.34 1.72 4.80
CA MET A 76 5.87 3.02 4.39
C MET A 76 5.18 3.52 3.12
N ALA A 77 5.01 2.66 2.10
CA ALA A 77 4.27 3.01 0.90
C ALA A 77 2.82 3.39 1.19
N LEU A 78 2.14 2.68 2.11
CA LEU A 78 0.78 3.02 2.55
C LEU A 78 0.73 4.41 3.17
N VAL A 79 1.60 4.69 4.14
CA VAL A 79 1.61 5.98 4.86
C VAL A 79 1.84 7.13 3.89
N GLU A 80 2.77 7.00 2.96
CA GLU A 80 3.00 8.03 1.96
C GLU A 80 1.85 8.16 0.95
N ALA A 81 1.20 7.07 0.56
CA ALA A 81 0.01 7.12 -0.30
C ALA A 81 -1.15 7.86 0.38
N VAL A 82 -1.38 7.59 1.67
CA VAL A 82 -2.37 8.33 2.48
C VAL A 82 -1.99 9.81 2.56
N ALA A 83 -0.74 10.13 2.91
CA ALA A 83 -0.27 11.52 3.03
C ALA A 83 -0.35 12.28 1.70
N ALA A 84 -0.18 11.59 0.56
CA ALA A 84 -0.31 12.16 -0.77
C ALA A 84 -1.76 12.28 -1.26
N GLY A 85 -2.77 11.93 -0.45
CA GLY A 85 -4.18 11.96 -0.83
C GLY A 85 -4.57 10.92 -1.91
N ARG A 86 -3.70 9.92 -2.11
CA ARG A 86 -3.87 8.82 -3.08
C ARG A 86 -4.76 7.70 -2.55
N VAL A 87 -4.86 7.59 -1.23
CA VAL A 87 -5.73 6.66 -0.51
C VAL A 87 -6.73 7.45 0.32
N LYS A 88 -8.00 7.12 0.19
CA LYS A 88 -9.14 7.79 0.82
C LYS A 88 -10.05 6.77 1.51
N PRO A 89 -10.85 7.18 2.50
CA PRO A 89 -11.88 6.33 3.07
C PRO A 89 -12.82 5.78 1.98
N GLY A 90 -13.04 4.47 1.98
CA GLY A 90 -13.81 3.73 0.97
C GLY A 90 -12.97 3.11 -0.15
N ASP A 91 -11.70 3.52 -0.31
CA ASP A 91 -10.82 2.93 -1.33
C ASP A 91 -10.51 1.46 -1.01
N ARG A 92 -10.47 0.63 -2.04
CA ARG A 92 -10.07 -0.77 -1.94
C ARG A 92 -8.58 -0.88 -2.21
N LEU A 93 -7.86 -1.45 -1.26
CA LEU A 93 -6.41 -1.56 -1.31
C LEU A 93 -5.99 -3.02 -1.50
N LEU A 94 -4.92 -3.22 -2.25
CA LEU A 94 -4.21 -4.49 -2.31
C LEU A 94 -2.77 -4.30 -1.81
N MET A 95 -2.42 -5.05 -0.77
CA MET A 95 -1.04 -5.16 -0.29
C MET A 95 -0.47 -6.51 -0.68
N ALA A 96 0.75 -6.57 -1.19
CA ALA A 96 1.43 -7.85 -1.41
C ALA A 96 2.93 -7.75 -1.17
N ALA A 97 3.48 -8.79 -0.53
CA ALA A 97 4.90 -8.85 -0.17
C ALA A 97 5.48 -10.25 -0.33
N PHE A 98 6.81 -10.31 -0.45
CA PHE A 98 7.59 -11.53 -0.45
C PHE A 98 8.87 -11.33 0.39
N GLY A 99 9.48 -12.42 0.88
CA GLY A 99 10.67 -12.34 1.72
C GLY A 99 11.45 -13.65 1.85
N ALA A 100 12.58 -13.57 2.59
CA ALA A 100 13.50 -14.69 2.82
C ALA A 100 12.85 -15.83 3.63
N GLY A 101 13.34 -17.07 3.41
CA GLY A 101 12.67 -18.31 3.81
C GLY A 101 11.75 -18.88 2.71
N TYR A 102 11.45 -18.02 1.73
CA TYR A 102 10.40 -18.07 0.71
C TYR A 102 9.00 -18.04 1.31
N THR A 103 8.65 -16.85 1.79
CA THR A 103 7.29 -16.49 2.23
C THR A 103 6.76 -15.39 1.33
N ALA A 104 5.49 -15.48 0.95
CA ALA A 104 4.78 -14.45 0.21
C ALA A 104 3.31 -14.43 0.63
N GLY A 105 2.67 -13.28 0.48
CA GLY A 105 1.26 -13.12 0.81
C GLY A 105 0.71 -11.82 0.25
N ALA A 106 -0.61 -11.78 0.14
CA ALA A 106 -1.34 -10.58 -0.24
C ALA A 106 -2.61 -10.45 0.62
N ALA A 107 -3.10 -9.23 0.73
CA ALA A 107 -4.35 -8.92 1.40
C ALA A 107 -5.10 -7.87 0.59
N VAL A 108 -6.43 -8.02 0.54
CA VAL A 108 -7.36 -7.04 -0.01
C VAL A 108 -8.26 -6.57 1.13
N PHE A 109 -8.45 -5.26 1.24
CA PHE A 109 -9.29 -4.68 2.27
C PHE A 109 -9.77 -3.28 1.85
N GLU A 110 -10.90 -2.86 2.43
CA GLU A 110 -11.40 -1.49 2.29
C GLU A 110 -10.72 -0.58 3.33
N TRP A 111 -10.21 0.56 2.87
CA TRP A 111 -9.63 1.56 3.74
C TRP A 111 -10.73 2.36 4.43
N THR A 112 -10.91 2.16 5.73
CA THR A 112 -11.94 2.86 6.53
C THR A 112 -11.36 3.86 7.51
N ALA A 113 -10.04 3.96 7.62
CA ALA A 113 -9.38 4.88 8.52
C ALA A 113 -9.45 6.30 7.95
N ASP A 114 -10.06 7.21 8.71
CA ASP A 114 -10.03 8.64 8.41
C ASP A 114 -8.58 9.15 8.63
N PRO A 115 -7.90 9.70 7.59
CA PRO A 115 -6.55 10.25 7.73
C PRO A 115 -6.45 11.34 8.80
N ALA A 116 -7.53 12.13 9.01
CA ALA A 116 -7.60 13.15 10.06
C ALA A 116 -7.79 12.54 11.47
N ARG A 117 -8.17 11.26 11.56
CA ARG A 117 -8.35 10.50 12.82
C ARG A 117 -7.46 9.27 12.90
N ALA A 118 -6.47 9.12 12.01
CA ALA A 118 -5.63 7.92 11.90
C ALA A 118 -4.83 7.60 13.17
N LEU A 119 -4.82 8.51 14.14
CA LEU A 119 -4.24 8.33 15.47
C LEU A 119 -5.16 7.60 16.47
N LEU A 120 -6.45 7.41 16.17
CA LEU A 120 -7.42 6.86 17.13
C LEU A 120 -8.47 5.99 16.41
N ALA A 121 -8.28 4.67 16.42
CA ALA A 121 -9.43 3.78 16.31
C ALA A 121 -10.36 4.07 17.51
N PRO A 122 -11.70 4.08 17.34
CA PRO A 122 -12.62 4.27 18.45
C PRO A 122 -12.33 3.24 19.57
N GLY A 123 -11.86 3.72 20.73
CA GLY A 123 -11.51 2.88 21.88
C GLY A 123 -10.05 2.40 21.96
N ALA A 124 -9.17 2.71 21.01
CA ALA A 124 -7.76 2.33 21.09
C ALA A 124 -6.93 3.39 21.84
N GLN A 125 -6.74 3.20 23.15
CA GLN A 125 -5.53 3.72 23.79
C GLN A 125 -4.34 2.88 23.31
N THR A 126 -3.49 3.44 22.45
CA THR A 126 -2.20 2.81 22.20
C THR A 126 -1.33 2.98 23.46
N ARG A 127 -0.63 1.92 23.88
CA ARG A 127 0.28 1.95 25.05
C ARG A 127 1.46 2.94 24.90
N LEU A 128 1.59 3.57 23.74
CA LEU A 128 2.63 4.54 23.39
C LEU A 128 2.28 5.98 23.78
N GLY A 129 1.19 6.18 24.52
CA GLY A 129 0.77 7.50 25.00
C GLY A 129 -0.05 8.25 23.95
N ARG A 130 -0.80 9.25 24.41
CA ARG A 130 -1.57 10.13 23.52
C ARG A 130 -0.59 10.86 22.59
N PRO A 131 -0.83 10.90 21.28
CA PRO A 131 -0.14 11.86 20.44
C PRO A 131 -0.47 13.26 20.98
N ARG A 132 0.57 14.07 21.23
CA ARG A 132 0.42 15.45 21.67
C ARG A 132 0.01 16.28 20.45
N VAL A 133 -1.26 16.21 20.09
CA VAL A 133 -1.90 17.21 19.24
C VAL A 133 -3.06 17.73 20.05
N GLU A 134 -2.98 19.00 20.46
CA GLU A 134 -4.09 19.64 21.16
C GLU A 134 -5.28 19.70 20.20
N ALA A 135 -6.48 19.43 20.74
CA ALA A 135 -7.72 19.51 19.99
C ALA A 135 -7.93 20.96 19.52
N GLY A 136 -7.46 21.27 18.32
CA GLY A 136 -7.46 22.63 17.76
C GLY A 136 -6.54 22.83 16.55
N GLU A 137 -5.53 21.99 16.33
CA GLU A 137 -4.57 22.11 15.20
C GLU A 137 -4.86 21.14 14.03
N VAL A 138 -6.12 20.80 13.79
CA VAL A 138 -6.47 20.17 12.51
C VAL A 138 -6.54 21.30 11.49
N ALA A 139 -5.49 21.47 10.67
CA ALA A 139 -5.53 22.38 9.54
C ALA A 139 -6.75 22.02 8.67
N GLU A 140 -7.62 23.00 8.43
CA GLU A 140 -8.77 22.79 7.55
C GLU A 140 -8.29 22.36 6.15
N PRO A 141 -9.03 21.46 5.47
CA PRO A 141 -8.69 21.09 4.11
C PRO A 141 -8.70 22.34 3.23
N ALA A 142 -7.59 22.59 2.54
CA ALA A 142 -7.47 23.72 1.61
C ALA A 142 -8.63 23.69 0.60
N GLU A 143 -9.36 24.80 0.48
CA GLU A 143 -10.46 24.93 -0.47
C GLU A 143 -9.96 24.68 -1.91
N PRO A 144 -10.79 24.06 -2.77
CA PRO A 144 -10.40 23.84 -4.16
C PRO A 144 -10.28 25.21 -4.86
N MET A 145 -9.07 25.52 -5.32
CA MET A 145 -8.83 26.68 -6.17
C MET A 145 -9.75 26.64 -7.39
N ALA A 146 -10.69 27.57 -7.46
CA ALA A 146 -11.50 27.80 -8.64
C ALA A 146 -10.58 28.20 -9.80
N VAL A 147 -10.55 27.35 -10.83
CA VAL A 147 -9.89 27.66 -12.09
C VAL A 147 -10.81 28.60 -12.87
N SER A 148 -10.37 29.85 -13.05
CA SER A 148 -10.96 30.83 -13.97
C SER A 148 -10.38 30.68 -15.38
#